data_AF-D3PA46-F1
#
_entry.id   AF-D3PA46-F1
#
_cell.length_a   1.000
_cell.length_b   1.000
_cell.length_c   1.000
_cell.angle_alpha   90.00
_cell.angle_beta   90.00
_cell.angle_gamma   90.00
#
_symmetry.space_group_name_H-M   'P 1'
#
loop_
_entity.id
_entity.type
_entity.pdbx_description
1 polymer ?
#
loop_
_entity_poly.entity_id
_entity_poly.type
_entity_poly.pdbx_seq_one_letter_code
_entity_poly.pdbx_strand_id
1 'polypeptide(L)'
;MFGFGMSELILILIIALIVIGPKKLPEVAKALGKGYAEFKKALNEFKEAVNVDLDVESTNTKGKKETLTEIYNSKWEEAILDSNSEENKTSDSKETENIENKNNA
;
A
#
# COMPACT_ATOMS: atom_id res chain seq x y z
N MET A 1 -2.73 -28.94 -29.85
CA MET A 1 -3.85 -29.84 -29.50
C MET A 1 -4.17 -29.63 -28.03
N PHE A 2 -5.43 -29.31 -27.72
CA PHE A 2 -6.08 -29.33 -26.40
C PHE A 2 -5.20 -29.02 -25.18
N GLY A 3 -4.95 -27.73 -24.94
CA GLY A 3 -4.58 -27.26 -23.61
C GLY A 3 -5.86 -27.10 -22.79
N PHE A 4 -5.84 -27.51 -21.52
CA PHE A 4 -6.87 -27.16 -20.54
C PHE A 4 -7.04 -25.64 -20.54
N GLY A 5 -7.99 -25.15 -21.32
CA GLY A 5 -8.28 -23.76 -21.49
C GLY A 5 -9.38 -23.33 -20.53
N MET A 6 -9.70 -22.04 -20.61
CA MET A 6 -10.82 -21.49 -19.85
C MET A 6 -12.14 -22.19 -20.21
N SER A 7 -12.27 -22.69 -21.44
CA SER A 7 -13.44 -23.39 -21.96
C SER A 7 -13.72 -24.71 -21.22
N GLU A 8 -12.70 -25.55 -21.01
CA GLU A 8 -12.82 -26.81 -20.28
C GLU A 8 -13.14 -26.57 -18.80
N LEU A 9 -12.53 -25.54 -18.19
CA LEU A 9 -12.78 -25.17 -16.80
C LEU A 9 -14.24 -24.71 -16.61
N ILE A 10 -14.77 -23.90 -17.53
CA ILE A 10 -16.18 -23.48 -17.53
C ILE A 10 -17.12 -24.69 -17.67
N LEU A 11 -16.82 -25.66 -18.54
CA LEU A 11 -17.65 -26.86 -18.69
C LEU A 11 -17.71 -27.66 -17.38
N ILE A 12 -16.58 -27.87 -16.73
CA ILE A 12 -16.51 -28.56 -15.44
C ILE A 12 -17.27 -27.78 -14.36
N LEU A 13 -17.13 -26.44 -14.35
CA LEU A 13 -17.84 -25.57 -13.41
C LEU A 13 -19.36 -25.72 -13.57
N ILE A 14 -19.87 -25.77 -14.81
CA ILE A 14 -21.31 -25.95 -15.07
C ILE A 14 -21.79 -27.30 -14.53
N ILE A 15 -21.04 -28.38 -14.74
CA ILE A 15 -21.41 -29.70 -14.21
C ILE A 15 -21.41 -29.68 -12.68
N ALA A 16 -20.36 -29.12 -12.06
CA ALA A 16 -20.26 -28.98 -10.61
C ALA A 16 -21.42 -28.13 -10.04
N LEU A 17 -21.82 -27.08 -10.76
CA LEU A 17 -22.95 -26.23 -10.43
C LEU A 17 -24.29 -26.94 -10.49
N ILE A 18 -24.48 -27.91 -11.40
CA ILE A 18 -25.69 -28.72 -11.46
C ILE A 18 -25.74 -29.68 -10.26
N VAL A 19 -24.61 -30.31 -9.92
CA VAL A 19 -24.52 -31.27 -8.81
C VAL A 19 -24.69 -30.59 -7.46
N ILE A 20 -23.99 -29.49 -7.22
CA ILE A 20 -23.96 -28.77 -5.95
C ILE A 20 -25.10 -27.74 -5.88
N GLY A 21 -25.44 -27.10 -6.99
CA GLY A 21 -26.36 -25.98 -7.08
C GLY A 21 -25.65 -24.62 -6.97
N PRO A 22 -25.98 -23.63 -7.83
CA PRO A 22 -25.34 -22.30 -7.83
C PRO A 22 -25.55 -21.52 -6.54
N LYS A 23 -26.65 -21.77 -5.83
CA LYS A 23 -26.94 -21.15 -4.54
C LYS A 23 -26.07 -21.68 -3.40
N LYS A 24 -25.60 -22.94 -3.50
CA LYS A 24 -24.77 -23.59 -2.47
C LYS A 24 -23.28 -23.32 -2.67
N LEU A 25 -22.83 -23.01 -3.90
CA LEU A 25 -21.44 -22.60 -4.17
C LEU A 25 -20.92 -21.48 -3.25
N PRO A 26 -21.63 -20.34 -3.06
CA PRO A 26 -21.16 -19.28 -2.17
C PRO A 26 -21.16 -19.70 -0.69
N GLU A 27 -22.03 -20.62 -0.30
CA GLU A 27 -22.06 -21.18 1.05
C GLU A 27 -20.84 -22.07 1.31
N VAL A 28 -20.54 -22.98 0.38
CA VAL A 28 -19.34 -23.85 0.41
C VAL A 28 -18.06 -23.00 0.38
N ALA A 29 -17.98 -22.01 -0.50
CA ALA A 29 -16.84 -21.11 -0.58
C ALA A 29 -16.63 -20.32 0.72
N LYS A 30 -17.70 -19.86 1.38
CA LYS A 30 -17.60 -19.19 2.69
C LYS A 30 -17.11 -20.14 3.77
N ALA A 31 -17.60 -21.38 3.80
CA ALA A 31 -17.16 -22.39 4.77
C ALA A 31 -15.67 -22.74 4.58
N LEU A 32 -15.27 -23.03 3.34
CA LEU A 32 -13.88 -23.30 2.98
C LEU A 32 -12.97 -22.10 3.25
N GLY A 33 -13.43 -20.88 2.92
CA GLY A 33 -12.66 -19.65 3.14
C GLY A 33 -12.41 -19.36 4.62
N LYS A 34 -13.41 -19.61 5.49
CA LYS A 34 -13.23 -19.52 6.94
C LYS A 34 -12.23 -20.57 7.44
N GLY A 35 -12.40 -21.83 7.04
CA GLY A 35 -11.48 -22.91 7.41
C GLY A 35 -10.05 -22.64 6.94
N TYR A 36 -9.87 -22.13 5.72
CA TYR A 36 -8.55 -21.75 5.20
C TYR A 36 -7.93 -20.58 5.97
N ALA A 37 -8.72 -19.59 6.38
CA ALA A 37 -8.24 -18.47 7.18
C ALA A 37 -7.78 -18.93 8.58
N GLU A 38 -8.56 -19.80 9.23
CA GLU A 38 -8.20 -20.40 10.52
C GLU A 38 -6.98 -21.31 10.40
N PHE A 39 -6.91 -22.13 9.33
CA PHE A 39 -5.76 -22.97 9.04
C PHE A 39 -4.49 -22.14 8.79
N LYS A 40 -4.57 -21.07 7.99
CA LYS A 40 -3.45 -20.14 7.78
C LYS A 40 -2.99 -19.51 9.11
N LYS A 41 -3.93 -19.12 9.97
CA LYS A 41 -3.60 -18.56 11.29
C LYS A 41 -2.87 -19.59 12.16
N ALA A 42 -3.37 -20.82 12.24
CA ALA A 42 -2.74 -21.90 12.98
C ALA A 42 -1.34 -22.25 12.43
N LEU A 43 -1.16 -22.23 11.10
CA LEU A 43 0.16 -22.41 10.48
C LEU A 43 1.13 -21.27 10.83
N ASN A 44 0.65 -20.02 10.89
CA ASN A 44 1.47 -18.89 11.29
C ASN A 44 1.90 -18.99 12.76
N GLU A 45 0.97 -19.33 13.66
CA GLU A 45 1.27 -19.56 15.08
C GLU A 45 2.27 -20.72 15.26
N PHE A 46 2.12 -21.79 14.46
CA PHE A 46 3.06 -22.91 14.44
C PHE A 46 4.45 -22.49 13.93
N LYS A 47 4.51 -21.65 12.89
CA LYS A 47 5.76 -21.08 12.36
C LYS A 47 6.47 -20.20 13.38
N GLU A 48 5.74 -19.45 14.19
CA GLU A 48 6.32 -18.65 15.29
C GLU A 48 6.82 -19.55 16.43
N ALA A 49 6.08 -20.60 16.76
CA ALA A 49 6.46 -21.55 17.82
C ALA A 49 7.67 -22.43 17.45
N VAL A 50 7.78 -22.79 16.17
CA VAL A 50 8.89 -23.56 15.63
C VAL A 50 9.68 -22.60 14.77
N ASN A 51 10.72 -21.91 15.30
CA ASN A 51 11.58 -20.91 14.63
C ASN A 51 12.03 -21.33 13.21
N VAL A 52 11.12 -21.27 12.26
CA VAL A 52 11.25 -21.77 10.90
C VAL A 52 10.90 -20.59 10.03
N ASP A 53 11.94 -19.87 9.63
CA ASP A 53 11.81 -18.73 8.72
C ASP A 53 11.49 -19.22 7.30
N LEU A 54 10.24 -19.61 7.09
CA LEU A 54 9.62 -19.75 5.77
C LEU A 54 8.78 -18.50 5.49
N ASP A 55 9.34 -17.54 4.75
CA ASP A 55 8.64 -16.30 4.36
C ASP A 55 7.41 -16.60 3.52
N VAL A 56 6.23 -16.58 4.17
CA VAL A 56 4.94 -16.54 3.51
C VAL A 56 4.47 -15.09 3.56
N GLU A 57 4.91 -14.34 2.54
CA GLU A 57 4.60 -12.93 2.29
C GLU A 57 3.11 -12.65 2.51
N SER A 58 2.83 -11.70 3.42
CA SER A 58 1.47 -11.33 3.85
C SER A 58 1.16 -9.90 3.46
N THR A 59 0.51 -9.71 2.31
CA THR A 59 -0.21 -8.48 1.98
C THR A 59 -1.58 -8.48 2.69
N ASN A 60 -1.57 -8.09 3.96
CA ASN A 60 -2.81 -7.79 4.70
C ASN A 60 -3.19 -6.32 4.47
N THR A 61 -3.95 -6.06 3.40
CA THR A 61 -4.52 -4.74 3.07
C THR A 61 -5.80 -4.45 3.85
N LYS A 62 -5.75 -4.45 5.19
CA LYS A 62 -6.87 -3.94 6.01
C LYS A 62 -6.51 -2.89 7.07
N GLY A 63 -5.23 -2.62 7.34
CA GLY A 63 -4.82 -1.60 8.32
C GLY A 63 -4.44 -0.22 7.77
N LYS A 64 -4.26 -0.06 6.45
CA LYS A 64 -3.61 1.15 5.89
C LYS A 64 -4.54 2.37 5.72
N LYS A 65 -5.86 2.20 5.84
CA LYS A 65 -6.82 3.30 5.56
C LYS A 65 -6.79 4.41 6.60
N GLU A 66 -6.34 4.15 7.84
CA GLU A 66 -6.32 5.15 8.91
C GLU A 66 -5.03 6.01 8.86
N THR A 67 -3.88 5.41 8.54
CA THR A 67 -2.59 6.13 8.46
C THR A 67 -2.43 7.05 7.24
N LEU A 68 -3.11 6.75 6.12
CA LEU A 68 -2.99 7.55 4.89
C LEU A 68 -3.73 8.90 5.02
N THR A 69 -4.77 8.96 5.85
CA THR A 69 -5.54 10.18 6.11
C THR A 69 -4.78 11.14 7.03
N GLU A 70 -4.05 10.63 8.02
CA GLU A 70 -3.19 11.44 8.90
C GLU A 70 -1.98 12.05 8.15
N ILE A 71 -1.31 11.28 7.29
CA ILE A 71 -0.12 11.75 6.54
C ILE A 71 -0.48 12.81 5.48
N TYR A 72 -1.68 12.77 4.92
CA TYR A 72 -2.14 13.80 3.99
C TYR A 72 -2.32 15.13 4.73
N ASN A 73 -3.06 15.13 5.85
CA ASN A 73 -3.31 16.37 6.61
C ASN A 73 -2.03 17.01 7.14
N SER A 74 -1.03 16.24 7.57
CA SER A 74 0.22 16.82 8.10
C SER A 74 1.07 17.54 7.05
N LYS A 75 0.87 17.27 5.74
CA LYS A 75 1.66 17.90 4.66
C LYS A 75 1.13 19.25 4.21
N TRP A 76 -0.16 19.54 4.41
CA TRP A 76 -0.78 20.77 3.88
C TRP A 76 -0.70 21.97 4.83
N GLU A 77 -0.20 21.80 6.05
CA GLU A 77 -0.09 22.86 7.05
C GLU A 77 1.27 23.57 7.02
N GLU A 78 2.32 22.89 6.51
CA GLU A 78 3.65 23.47 6.30
C GLU A 78 3.66 24.42 5.09
N ALA A 79 2.83 24.15 4.07
CA ALA A 79 2.80 24.93 2.83
C ALA A 79 2.06 26.28 2.94
N ILE A 80 1.24 26.50 3.98
CA ILE A 80 0.48 27.77 4.15
C ILE A 80 1.26 28.81 4.98
N LEU A 81 2.40 28.44 5.59
CA LEU A 81 3.20 29.38 6.39
C LEU A 81 4.31 30.11 5.61
N ASP A 82 4.66 29.66 4.41
CA ASP A 82 5.81 30.19 3.65
C ASP A 82 5.43 31.29 2.63
N SER A 83 4.15 31.63 2.49
CA SER A 83 3.67 32.58 1.45
C SER A 83 3.48 34.02 1.92
N ASN A 84 3.87 34.40 3.15
CA ASN A 84 3.57 35.74 3.69
C ASN A 84 4.76 36.51 4.29
N SER A 85 6.00 36.17 3.93
CA SER A 85 7.20 36.83 4.52
C SER A 85 8.23 37.41 3.54
N GLU A 86 7.97 37.45 2.22
CA GLU A 86 8.90 38.06 1.24
C GLU A 86 8.48 39.45 0.74
N GLU A 87 7.81 40.27 1.56
CA GLU A 87 7.52 41.66 1.19
C GLU A 87 7.73 42.66 2.34
N ASN A 88 8.92 42.64 2.97
CA ASN A 88 9.50 43.82 3.60
C ASN A 88 10.94 43.59 4.07
N LYS A 89 11.92 44.12 3.32
CA LYS A 89 13.09 44.88 3.81
C LYS A 89 14.16 45.02 2.73
N THR A 90 13.90 45.91 1.79
CA THR A 90 14.91 46.86 1.34
C THR A 90 15.32 47.77 2.50
N SER A 91 16.61 48.10 2.57
CA SER A 91 17.26 49.07 3.49
C SER A 91 17.90 48.46 4.74
N ASP A 92 19.14 48.00 4.62
CA ASP A 92 20.25 48.64 5.36
C ASP A 92 21.62 48.10 4.93
N SER A 93 22.64 48.95 5.06
CA SER A 93 24.08 48.73 4.78
C SER A 93 24.54 48.74 3.32
N LYS A 94 24.56 49.96 2.77
CA LYS A 94 25.66 50.39 1.91
C LYS A 94 26.98 50.33 2.71
N GLU A 95 28.08 50.35 1.96
CA GLU A 95 29.31 51.07 2.32
C GLU A 95 30.36 50.29 3.12
N THR A 96 31.17 49.48 2.42
CA THR A 96 32.65 49.48 2.41
C THR A 96 33.15 48.18 1.77
N GLU A 97 33.92 48.28 0.69
CA GLU A 97 34.98 47.32 0.22
C GLU A 97 35.19 47.30 -1.30
N ASN A 98 34.40 48.00 -2.12
CA ASN A 98 34.56 47.96 -3.58
C ASN A 98 35.35 49.13 -4.18
N ILE A 99 36.54 49.43 -3.66
CA ILE A 99 37.49 50.37 -4.32
C ILE A 99 38.87 49.75 -4.61
N GLU A 100 39.24 48.60 -4.03
CA GLU A 100 40.64 48.14 -4.17
C GLU A 100 40.93 47.27 -5.42
N ASN A 101 39.92 46.78 -6.16
CA ASN A 101 40.16 45.76 -7.19
C ASN A 101 40.04 46.25 -8.64
N LYS A 102 40.56 47.44 -8.96
CA LYS A 102 40.57 47.95 -10.35
C LYS A 102 41.93 48.41 -10.90
N ASN A 103 43.04 48.13 -10.20
CA ASN A 103 44.38 48.53 -10.63
C ASN A 103 45.27 47.38 -11.13
N ASN A 104 44.76 46.15 -11.18
CA ASN A 104 45.51 44.99 -11.69
C ASN A 104 44.73 44.25 -12.79
N ALA A 105 44.58 44.87 -13.98
CA ALA A 105 44.39 44.19 -15.27
C ALA A 105 44.50 45.20 -16.42
#